data_AF-A0A975L8R3-F1
#
_entry.id   AF-A0A975L8R3-F1
#
_cell.length_a   1.000
_cell.length_b   1.000
_cell.length_c   1.000
_cell.angle_alpha   90.00
_cell.angle_beta   90.00
_cell.angle_gamma   90.00
#
_symmetry.space_group_name_H-M   'P 1'
#
loop_
_entity.id
_entity.type
_entity.pdbx_description
1 polymer ?
#
loop_
_entity_poly.entity_id
_entity_poly.type
_entity_poly.pdbx_seq_one_letter_code
_entity_poly.pdbx_strand_id
1 'polypeptide(L)'
;MAASSRDGAGAPSPGAPARPPLPGGRFAAHGSLAGQLVRIALLSVFTAFGVWAVLPLYVAGNWWGIGLVAVVVGLVYYVYLSKRAVPAKYLVPGVVFLLAFQILPVLYTMSTSVTNLSDGHRSDKAQAIAAIEAFSVTRDPDSPEYVLTVATTGDPGTGELAFLLTDGEGHAYVGTADGLSDLSGADVDPAGKVTDAFGYTILSPTEVNARSDELQEFAVPTGDGAGIRSSGLSSAFEGSAVRVYDQGCDCVTDTETGEVHTADDERGAFYNEDGQRLAQGWQVNVGLDNFARFLLNPTFAGSFFGILLWNLVFAASVTGLVFVVGLAIALTLHVPRMRGRVLYRVLVILPYAMSSLAMFLLWRDMFNTDFGLFNRMLGLQIDWLGDVWTARAAVILANVWLGYPYMFLVATGALQAIPRELGQAAQIDGAGPWQAFRHVTLPLLMVAMTPILIATFAFNFNNFNAVWLITRGGPFSPDNPTAGGTDLLITYTYRLAFNEATAQYGYAAALSVMIFLIVSVISVVSLSRSKALKEVDR
;
A
#
# COMPACT_ATOMS: atom_id res chain seq x y z
N MET A 1 -62.21 40.18 -4.82
CA MET A 1 -62.34 41.60 -4.42
C MET A 1 -62.55 41.62 -2.90
N ALA A 2 -61.82 42.49 -2.19
CA ALA A 2 -61.67 42.62 -0.71
C ALA A 2 -60.89 41.46 -0.04
N ALA A 3 -59.76 41.56 0.68
CA ALA A 3 -58.98 42.58 1.42
C ALA A 3 -58.89 42.22 2.92
N SER A 4 -57.64 41.99 3.37
CA SER A 4 -57.06 42.37 4.67
C SER A 4 -57.29 41.54 5.96
N SER A 5 -56.17 40.95 6.42
CA SER A 5 -55.63 40.84 7.80
C SER A 5 -56.38 40.06 8.90
N ARG A 6 -55.71 39.06 9.49
CA ARG A 6 -55.19 39.13 10.89
C ARG A 6 -54.45 37.85 11.30
N ASP A 7 -53.37 38.09 12.03
CA ASP A 7 -52.58 37.13 12.81
C ASP A 7 -53.45 36.24 13.71
N GLY A 8 -53.11 34.96 13.75
CA GLY A 8 -53.66 33.98 14.68
C GLY A 8 -52.55 33.06 15.18
N ALA A 9 -51.69 33.59 16.06
CA ALA A 9 -50.75 32.79 16.84
C ALA A 9 -51.54 31.81 17.72
N GLY A 10 -51.34 30.51 17.51
CA GLY A 10 -51.94 29.46 18.33
C GLY A 10 -51.46 29.53 19.78
N ALA A 11 -52.40 29.42 20.72
CA ALA A 11 -52.15 29.42 22.15
C ALA A 11 -51.32 28.19 22.59
N PRO A 12 -50.37 28.33 23.54
CA PRO A 12 -49.56 27.22 24.04
C PRO A 12 -50.35 26.33 25.01
N SER A 13 -50.08 25.03 24.96
CA SER A 13 -50.62 24.02 25.88
C SER A 13 -50.18 24.26 27.33
N PRO A 14 -51.08 24.12 28.32
CA PRO A 14 -50.74 24.37 29.72
C PRO A 14 -49.94 23.18 30.28
N GLY A 15 -48.67 23.41 30.66
CA GLY A 15 -47.85 22.44 31.38
C GLY A 15 -46.43 22.19 30.85
N ALA A 16 -46.04 22.77 29.70
CA ALA A 16 -44.66 22.69 29.25
C ALA A 16 -43.77 23.68 30.01
N PRO A 17 -42.60 23.27 30.55
CA PRO A 17 -41.66 24.22 31.15
C PRO A 17 -41.27 25.26 30.11
N ALA A 18 -41.36 26.54 30.48
CA ALA A 18 -41.01 27.65 29.62
C ALA A 18 -39.58 27.43 29.09
N ARG A 19 -39.44 27.32 27.75
CA ARG A 19 -38.11 27.27 27.13
C ARG A 19 -37.37 28.53 27.58
N PRO A 20 -36.15 28.42 28.13
CA PRO A 20 -35.38 29.60 28.48
C PRO A 20 -35.22 30.45 27.21
N PRO A 21 -35.37 31.79 27.30
CA PRO A 21 -35.14 32.64 26.15
C PRO A 21 -33.73 32.34 25.65
N LEU A 22 -33.62 31.99 24.36
CA LEU A 22 -32.32 31.88 23.70
C LEU A 22 -31.54 33.16 24.03
N PRO A 23 -30.28 33.06 24.51
CA PRO A 23 -29.51 34.25 24.82
C PRO A 23 -29.52 35.13 23.57
N GLY A 24 -30.08 36.34 23.69
CA GLY A 24 -29.95 37.41 22.71
C GLY A 24 -28.51 37.90 22.67
N GLY A 25 -27.59 37.01 22.33
CA GLY A 25 -26.18 37.25 22.16
C GLY A 25 -25.95 37.62 20.71
N ARG A 26 -25.44 38.83 20.52
CA ARG A 26 -24.96 39.40 19.26
C ARG A 26 -24.04 38.41 18.51
N PHE A 27 -24.61 37.57 17.65
CA PHE A 27 -23.86 36.89 16.58
C PHE A 27 -23.82 37.75 15.31
N ALA A 28 -23.78 39.08 15.46
CA ALA A 28 -23.30 39.97 14.41
C ALA A 28 -21.77 39.85 14.39
N ALA A 29 -21.26 38.75 13.83
CA ALA A 29 -19.84 38.46 13.72
C ALA A 29 -19.17 39.45 12.73
N HIS A 30 -18.80 40.64 13.22
CA HIS A 30 -17.57 41.26 12.75
C HIS A 30 -16.45 40.44 13.39
N GLY A 31 -15.85 39.55 12.60
CA GLY A 31 -14.77 38.67 13.08
C GLY A 31 -13.70 39.51 13.77
N SER A 32 -13.29 39.10 14.97
CA SER A 32 -12.22 39.79 15.69
C SER A 32 -11.00 39.91 14.79
N LEU A 33 -10.27 41.03 14.91
CA LEU A 33 -9.06 41.30 14.13
C LEU A 33 -8.06 40.12 14.24
N ALA A 34 -7.98 39.50 15.43
CA ALA A 34 -7.25 38.26 15.68
C ALA A 34 -7.72 37.08 14.81
N GLY A 35 -9.04 36.86 14.68
CA GLY A 35 -9.57 35.78 13.84
C GLY A 35 -9.30 35.98 12.34
N GLN A 36 -9.25 37.23 11.88
CA GLN A 36 -8.85 37.54 10.51
C GLN A 36 -7.35 37.30 10.29
N LEU A 37 -6.51 37.73 11.23
CA LEU A 37 -5.06 37.50 11.17
C LEU A 37 -4.71 36.00 11.18
N VAL A 38 -5.33 35.22 12.07
CA VAL A 38 -5.13 33.75 12.13
C VAL A 38 -5.52 33.10 10.80
N ARG A 39 -6.64 33.51 10.20
CA ARG A 39 -7.08 32.97 8.92
C ARG A 39 -6.13 33.31 7.77
N ILE A 40 -5.62 34.54 7.72
CA ILE A 40 -4.62 34.94 6.72
C ILE A 40 -3.32 34.15 6.93
N ALA A 41 -2.88 33.99 8.19
CA ALA A 41 -1.67 33.21 8.51
C ALA A 41 -1.80 31.75 8.05
N LEU A 42 -2.92 31.08 8.35
CA LEU A 42 -3.17 29.70 7.93
C LEU A 42 -3.21 29.55 6.40
N LEU A 43 -3.87 30.47 5.69
CA LEU A 43 -3.90 30.48 4.23
C LEU A 43 -2.51 30.75 3.63
N SER A 44 -1.72 31.61 4.27
CA SER A 44 -0.35 31.90 3.84
C SER A 44 0.55 30.68 3.99
N VAL A 45 0.47 29.96 5.12
CA VAL A 45 1.19 28.69 5.33
C VAL A 45 0.79 27.65 4.29
N PHE A 46 -0.52 27.48 4.03
CA PHE A 46 -1.00 26.55 3.01
C PHE A 46 -0.47 26.91 1.61
N THR A 47 -0.37 28.19 1.29
CA THR A 47 0.19 28.67 0.02
C THR A 47 1.68 28.40 -0.06
N ALA A 48 2.42 28.60 1.03
CA ALA A 48 3.85 28.28 1.08
C ALA A 48 4.09 26.79 0.80
N PHE A 49 3.25 25.89 1.34
CA PHE A 49 3.27 24.47 0.98
C PHE A 49 2.97 24.21 -0.49
N GLY A 50 1.97 24.90 -1.06
CA GLY A 50 1.66 24.81 -2.48
C GLY A 50 2.83 25.25 -3.37
N VAL A 51 3.48 26.36 -3.05
CA VAL A 51 4.66 26.86 -3.78
C VAL A 51 5.84 25.90 -3.64
N TRP A 52 6.09 25.40 -2.43
CA TRP A 52 7.13 24.40 -2.18
C TRP A 52 6.89 23.12 -3.01
N ALA A 53 5.63 22.66 -3.13
CA ALA A 53 5.27 21.51 -3.96
C ALA A 53 5.44 21.73 -5.47
N VAL A 54 5.35 22.98 -5.95
CA VAL A 54 5.55 23.31 -7.37
C VAL A 54 7.01 23.19 -7.80
N LEU A 55 7.96 23.48 -6.91
CA LEU A 55 9.41 23.45 -7.22
C LEU A 55 9.88 22.11 -7.80
N PRO A 56 9.67 20.94 -7.15
CA PRO A 56 10.09 19.66 -7.72
C PRO A 56 9.32 19.31 -9.00
N LEU A 57 8.05 19.71 -9.11
CA LEU A 57 7.23 19.45 -10.30
C LEU A 57 7.72 20.24 -11.53
N TYR A 58 8.25 21.44 -11.31
CA TYR A 58 8.84 22.26 -12.36
C TYR A 58 10.16 21.66 -12.86
N VAL A 59 11.03 21.21 -11.95
CA VAL A 59 12.29 20.53 -12.29
C VAL A 59 12.00 19.25 -13.10
N ALA A 60 10.95 18.52 -12.76
CA ALA A 60 10.51 17.33 -13.47
C ALA A 60 9.72 17.60 -14.77
N GLY A 61 9.52 18.86 -15.18
CA GLY A 61 8.73 19.22 -16.36
C GLY A 61 7.23 18.85 -16.29
N ASN A 62 6.70 18.54 -15.10
CA ASN A 62 5.33 18.06 -14.91
C ASN A 62 4.32 19.22 -14.79
N TRP A 63 4.00 19.83 -15.93
CA TRP A 63 3.06 20.96 -16.01
C TRP A 63 1.65 20.64 -15.51
N TRP A 64 1.19 19.40 -15.70
CA TRP A 64 -0.11 18.93 -15.18
C TRP A 64 -0.16 18.99 -13.65
N GLY A 65 0.90 18.50 -12.99
CA GLY A 65 1.01 18.52 -11.54
C GLY A 65 0.97 19.94 -10.98
N ILE A 66 1.66 20.87 -11.63
CA ILE A 66 1.64 22.30 -11.25
C ILE A 66 0.23 22.87 -11.37
N GLY A 67 -0.47 22.56 -12.47
CA GLY A 67 -1.86 22.96 -12.67
C GLY A 67 -2.79 22.45 -11.57
N LEU A 68 -2.64 21.18 -11.18
CA LEU A 68 -3.41 20.57 -10.09
C LEU A 68 -3.17 21.28 -8.76
N VAL A 69 -1.91 21.55 -8.40
CA VAL A 69 -1.57 22.27 -7.15
C VAL A 69 -2.20 23.67 -7.15
N ALA A 70 -2.10 24.40 -8.26
CA ALA A 70 -2.72 25.72 -8.39
C ALA A 70 -4.24 25.68 -8.23
N VAL A 71 -4.92 24.68 -8.82
CA VAL A 71 -6.37 24.48 -8.68
C VAL A 71 -6.76 24.17 -7.23
N VAL A 72 -6.02 23.29 -6.55
CA VAL A 72 -6.28 22.95 -5.13
C VAL A 72 -6.10 24.17 -4.24
N VAL A 73 -5.02 24.95 -4.43
CA VAL A 73 -4.79 26.20 -3.70
C VAL A 73 -5.92 27.20 -3.97
N GLY A 74 -6.30 27.39 -5.23
CA GLY A 74 -7.40 28.27 -5.62
C GLY A 74 -8.75 27.86 -4.99
N LEU A 75 -9.07 26.56 -4.98
CA LEU A 75 -10.30 26.03 -4.38
C LEU A 75 -10.35 26.26 -2.87
N VAL A 76 -9.24 26.02 -2.15
CA VAL A 76 -9.14 26.28 -0.72
C VAL A 76 -9.34 27.77 -0.45
N TYR A 77 -8.68 28.64 -1.21
CA TYR A 77 -8.88 30.10 -1.10
C TYR A 77 -10.33 30.49 -1.36
N TYR A 78 -10.94 29.99 -2.42
CA TYR A 78 -12.34 30.26 -2.75
C TYR A 78 -13.28 29.87 -1.60
N VAL A 79 -13.12 28.67 -1.04
CA VAL A 79 -13.97 28.17 0.05
C VAL A 79 -13.78 28.99 1.32
N TYR A 80 -12.54 29.21 1.74
CA TYR A 80 -12.27 29.91 2.99
C TYR A 80 -12.59 31.40 2.87
N LEU A 81 -12.30 32.06 1.73
CA LEU A 81 -12.65 33.46 1.43
C LEU A 81 -14.14 33.71 1.24
N SER A 82 -14.87 32.76 0.68
CA SER A 82 -16.32 32.88 0.46
C SER A 82 -17.11 32.97 1.77
N LYS A 83 -18.10 33.87 1.78
CA LYS A 83 -19.10 33.97 2.85
C LYS A 83 -20.24 32.94 2.69
N ARG A 84 -20.42 32.38 1.48
CA ARG A 84 -21.52 31.44 1.16
C ARG A 84 -21.14 29.97 1.40
N ALA A 85 -19.84 29.65 1.37
CA ALA A 85 -19.33 28.29 1.46
C ALA A 85 -19.11 27.80 2.90
N VAL A 86 -20.00 28.13 3.85
CA VAL A 86 -19.81 27.75 5.27
C VAL A 86 -19.74 26.22 5.45
N PRO A 87 -20.62 25.39 4.86
CA PRO A 87 -20.52 23.93 4.99
C PRO A 87 -19.21 23.38 4.42
N ALA A 88 -18.75 23.92 3.29
CA ALA A 88 -17.53 23.46 2.63
C ALA A 88 -16.28 23.69 3.49
N LYS A 89 -16.24 24.72 4.35
CA LYS A 89 -15.10 24.96 5.26
C LYS A 89 -14.85 23.81 6.23
N TYR A 90 -15.88 23.05 6.59
CA TYR A 90 -15.76 21.87 7.45
C TYR A 90 -15.37 20.61 6.67
N LEU A 91 -15.76 20.53 5.39
CA LEU A 91 -15.50 19.36 4.55
C LEU A 91 -14.15 19.41 3.84
N VAL A 92 -13.68 20.60 3.43
CA VAL A 92 -12.49 20.76 2.58
C VAL A 92 -11.26 20.05 3.14
N PRO A 93 -10.88 20.18 4.43
CA PRO A 93 -9.72 19.46 4.95
C PRO A 93 -9.85 17.95 4.75
N GLY A 94 -10.99 17.36 5.13
CA GLY A 94 -11.24 15.92 4.98
C GLY A 94 -11.25 15.46 3.52
N VAL A 95 -11.86 16.25 2.61
CA VAL A 95 -11.89 15.94 1.18
C VAL A 95 -10.49 16.01 0.55
N VAL A 96 -9.67 16.99 0.94
CA VAL A 96 -8.28 17.10 0.46
C VAL A 96 -7.47 15.88 0.89
N PHE A 97 -7.54 15.48 2.17
CA PHE A 97 -6.85 14.27 2.65
C PHE A 97 -7.37 13.00 1.96
N LEU A 98 -8.68 12.88 1.77
CA LEU A 98 -9.28 11.76 1.06
C LEU A 98 -8.80 11.69 -0.39
N LEU A 99 -8.77 12.82 -1.11
CA LEU A 99 -8.29 12.86 -2.49
C LEU A 99 -6.81 12.51 -2.56
N ALA A 100 -5.98 13.14 -1.74
CA ALA A 100 -4.54 13.00 -1.77
C ALA A 100 -4.05 11.60 -1.34
N PHE A 101 -4.61 11.06 -0.26
CA PHE A 101 -4.10 9.83 0.36
C PHE A 101 -4.95 8.59 0.10
N GLN A 102 -6.17 8.74 -0.42
CA GLN A 102 -7.02 7.59 -0.78
C GLN A 102 -7.27 7.50 -2.28
N ILE A 103 -7.75 8.58 -2.92
CA ILE A 103 -8.17 8.52 -4.33
C ILE A 103 -6.96 8.52 -5.28
N LEU A 104 -5.97 9.37 -5.07
CA LEU A 104 -4.78 9.41 -5.94
C LEU A 104 -4.01 8.08 -5.94
N PRO A 105 -3.72 7.43 -4.80
CA PRO A 105 -3.08 6.11 -4.82
C PRO A 105 -3.90 5.04 -5.55
N VAL A 106 -5.23 5.08 -5.41
CA VAL A 106 -6.13 4.17 -6.14
C VAL A 106 -6.06 4.42 -7.65
N LEU A 107 -6.11 5.69 -8.09
CA LEU A 107 -5.99 6.03 -9.52
C LEU A 107 -4.61 5.69 -10.07
N TYR A 108 -3.55 5.91 -9.30
CA TYR A 108 -2.19 5.49 -9.66
C TYR A 108 -2.12 3.98 -9.85
N THR A 109 -2.67 3.20 -8.92
CA THR A 109 -2.75 1.74 -9.02
C THR A 109 -3.56 1.31 -10.24
N MET A 110 -4.67 1.98 -10.54
CA MET A 110 -5.46 1.75 -11.76
C MET A 110 -4.66 2.05 -13.02
N SER A 111 -3.88 3.12 -13.06
CA SER A 111 -3.00 3.44 -14.18
C SER A 111 -1.90 2.38 -14.34
N THR A 112 -1.31 1.90 -13.26
CA THR A 112 -0.29 0.85 -13.30
C THR A 112 -0.86 -0.49 -13.75
N SER A 113 -2.14 -0.77 -13.44
CA SER A 113 -2.80 -2.04 -13.77
C SER A 113 -2.89 -2.36 -15.26
N VAL A 114 -2.82 -1.33 -16.13
CA VAL A 114 -2.87 -1.49 -17.59
C VAL A 114 -1.47 -1.49 -18.22
N THR A 115 -0.41 -1.58 -17.41
CA THR A 115 0.99 -1.59 -17.89
C THR A 115 1.66 -2.94 -17.64
N ASN A 116 2.73 -3.22 -18.38
CA ASN A 116 3.59 -4.40 -18.16
C ASN A 116 4.62 -4.19 -17.03
N LEU A 117 4.48 -3.15 -16.19
CA LEU A 117 5.46 -2.78 -15.17
C LEU A 117 5.91 -4.00 -14.35
N SER A 118 7.18 -4.32 -14.42
CA SER A 118 7.81 -5.43 -13.70
C SER A 118 9.29 -5.12 -13.50
N ASP A 119 10.05 -5.98 -12.81
CA ASP A 119 11.50 -5.76 -12.63
C ASP A 119 12.25 -5.54 -13.95
N GLY A 120 11.83 -6.20 -15.02
CA GLY A 120 12.43 -6.05 -16.36
C GLY A 120 11.78 -4.99 -17.25
N HIS A 121 10.76 -4.24 -16.80
CA HIS A 121 10.05 -3.25 -17.62
C HIS A 121 9.81 -1.96 -16.84
N ARG A 122 10.88 -1.33 -16.36
CA ARG A 122 10.82 -0.15 -15.47
C ARG A 122 11.09 1.17 -16.19
N SER A 123 11.77 1.10 -17.32
CA SER A 123 12.33 2.24 -18.03
C SER A 123 11.72 2.39 -19.43
N ASP A 124 12.11 3.45 -20.13
CA ASP A 124 11.81 3.62 -21.55
C ASP A 124 12.69 2.72 -22.43
N LYS A 125 12.37 2.62 -23.73
CA LYS A 125 13.08 1.75 -24.68
C LYS A 125 14.56 2.10 -24.81
N ALA A 126 14.91 3.38 -24.80
CA ALA A 126 16.29 3.83 -24.93
C ALA A 126 17.14 3.42 -23.72
N GLN A 127 16.62 3.61 -22.51
CA GLN A 127 17.25 3.17 -21.27
C GLN A 127 17.30 1.64 -21.17
N ALA A 128 16.28 0.93 -21.66
CA ALA A 128 16.29 -0.53 -21.71
C ALA A 128 17.39 -1.06 -22.66
N ILE A 129 17.55 -0.46 -23.84
CA ILE A 129 18.64 -0.79 -24.78
C ILE A 129 20.00 -0.55 -24.13
N ALA A 130 20.21 0.63 -23.56
CA ALA A 130 21.46 0.97 -22.88
C ALA A 130 21.80 -0.03 -21.76
N ALA A 131 20.78 -0.45 -20.99
CA ALA A 131 20.95 -1.48 -19.97
C ALA A 131 21.31 -2.85 -20.57
N ILE A 132 20.65 -3.27 -21.65
CA ILE A 132 20.93 -4.55 -22.33
C ILE A 132 22.39 -4.60 -22.79
N GLU A 133 22.86 -3.53 -23.44
CA GLU A 133 24.23 -3.41 -23.93
C GLU A 133 25.21 -3.43 -22.75
N ALA A 134 25.00 -2.59 -21.73
CA ALA A 134 25.84 -2.52 -20.54
C ALA A 134 25.94 -3.85 -19.78
N PHE A 135 24.82 -4.58 -19.64
CA PHE A 135 24.82 -5.89 -18.97
C PHE A 135 25.48 -7.00 -19.79
N SER A 136 25.63 -6.81 -21.10
CA SER A 136 26.23 -7.79 -22.01
C SER A 136 27.74 -7.64 -22.21
N VAL A 137 28.37 -6.67 -21.55
CA VAL A 137 29.82 -6.45 -21.66
C VAL A 137 30.57 -7.63 -21.06
N THR A 138 31.32 -8.35 -21.91
CA THR A 138 32.24 -9.42 -21.48
C THR A 138 33.68 -8.98 -21.70
N ARG A 139 34.60 -9.57 -20.94
CA ARG A 139 36.02 -9.21 -21.04
C ARG A 139 36.57 -9.59 -22.41
N ASP A 140 37.16 -8.63 -23.12
CA ASP A 140 37.85 -8.93 -24.37
C ASP A 140 39.14 -9.73 -24.08
N PRO A 141 39.48 -10.77 -24.87
CA PRO A 141 40.62 -11.65 -24.58
C PRO A 141 41.96 -10.94 -24.42
N ASP A 142 42.16 -9.83 -25.13
CA ASP A 142 43.38 -9.01 -25.13
C ASP A 142 43.23 -7.72 -24.30
N SER A 143 42.16 -7.58 -23.50
CA SER A 143 41.88 -6.37 -22.72
C SER A 143 42.83 -6.17 -21.53
N PRO A 144 43.27 -4.92 -21.28
CA PRO A 144 43.99 -4.58 -20.06
C PRO A 144 43.10 -4.77 -18.83
N GLU A 145 43.67 -5.36 -17.77
CA GLU A 145 43.05 -5.38 -16.44
C GLU A 145 43.51 -4.15 -15.67
N TYR A 146 42.55 -3.38 -15.16
CA TYR A 146 42.80 -2.19 -14.37
C TYR A 146 42.68 -2.49 -12.88
N VAL A 147 43.55 -1.89 -12.07
CA VAL A 147 43.34 -1.82 -10.63
C VAL A 147 42.28 -0.75 -10.36
N LEU A 148 41.18 -1.15 -9.72
CA LEU A 148 40.03 -0.28 -9.46
C LEU A 148 40.08 0.29 -8.04
N THR A 149 39.89 1.60 -7.94
CA THR A 149 39.51 2.30 -6.71
C THR A 149 38.21 3.05 -6.94
N VAL A 150 37.19 2.76 -6.14
CA VAL A 150 35.86 3.39 -6.25
C VAL A 150 35.86 4.73 -5.52
N ALA A 151 35.42 5.78 -6.23
CA ALA A 151 35.30 7.12 -5.69
C ALA A 151 33.96 7.75 -6.07
N THR A 152 33.68 8.93 -5.52
CA THR A 152 32.50 9.73 -5.85
C THR A 152 32.88 11.18 -6.12
N THR A 153 32.09 11.87 -6.93
CA THR A 153 32.16 13.33 -7.05
C THR A 153 31.40 13.96 -5.88
N GLY A 154 32.13 14.53 -4.91
CA GLY A 154 31.54 15.17 -3.74
C GLY A 154 31.26 14.21 -2.57
N ASP A 155 29.99 14.05 -2.19
CA ASP A 155 29.58 13.34 -0.97
C ASP A 155 29.59 11.80 -1.15
N PRO A 156 30.24 11.02 -0.27
CA PRO A 156 30.36 9.56 -0.38
C PRO A 156 29.04 8.79 -0.58
N GLY A 157 27.95 9.28 0.03
CA GLY A 157 26.66 8.59 0.02
C GLY A 157 25.74 8.94 -1.15
N THR A 158 25.91 10.11 -1.77
CA THR A 158 24.96 10.66 -2.76
C THR A 158 25.62 11.18 -4.03
N GLY A 159 26.94 11.32 -4.06
CA GLY A 159 27.71 11.73 -5.22
C GLY A 159 27.71 10.66 -6.33
N GLU A 160 27.94 11.10 -7.55
CA GLU A 160 28.03 10.23 -8.72
C GLU A 160 29.28 9.36 -8.60
N LEU A 161 29.16 8.10 -9.02
CA LEU A 161 30.26 7.14 -8.98
C LEU A 161 31.32 7.50 -10.02
N ALA A 162 32.58 7.35 -9.61
CA ALA A 162 33.74 7.45 -10.48
C ALA A 162 34.67 6.26 -10.22
N PHE A 163 35.16 5.65 -11.29
CA PHE A 163 36.18 4.62 -11.24
C PHE A 163 37.55 5.25 -11.42
N LEU A 164 38.38 5.22 -10.39
CA LEU A 164 39.79 5.55 -10.50
C LEU A 164 40.52 4.27 -10.87
N LEU A 165 41.10 4.26 -12.07
CA LEU A 165 41.62 3.07 -12.73
C LEU A 165 43.12 3.24 -12.93
N THR A 166 43.91 2.22 -12.64
CA THR A 166 45.35 2.22 -12.95
C THR A 166 45.67 1.04 -13.85
N ASP A 167 46.38 1.27 -14.95
CA ASP A 167 46.84 0.20 -15.84
C ASP A 167 48.09 -0.53 -15.29
N GLY A 168 48.49 -1.62 -15.96
CA GLY A 168 49.69 -2.39 -15.60
C GLY A 168 51.02 -1.65 -15.80
N GLU A 169 51.01 -0.48 -16.44
CA GLU A 169 52.16 0.40 -16.65
C GLU A 169 52.25 1.53 -15.62
N GLY A 170 51.22 1.69 -14.77
CA GLY A 170 51.14 2.68 -13.70
C GLY A 170 50.51 4.01 -14.09
N HIS A 171 49.85 4.10 -15.26
CA HIS A 171 49.08 5.28 -15.64
C HIS A 171 47.70 5.25 -14.98
N ALA A 172 47.28 6.39 -14.43
CA ALA A 172 46.01 6.55 -13.76
C ALA A 172 44.99 7.25 -14.67
N TYR A 173 43.77 6.71 -14.68
CA TYR A 173 42.62 7.21 -15.43
C TYR A 173 41.44 7.40 -14.48
N VAL A 174 40.52 8.27 -14.87
CA VAL A 174 39.21 8.42 -14.22
C VAL A 174 38.11 8.11 -15.22
N GLY A 175 37.30 7.14 -14.86
CA GLY A 175 36.11 6.73 -15.56
C GLY A 175 34.87 7.27 -14.88
N THR A 176 34.09 8.05 -15.62
CA THR A 176 32.77 8.55 -15.20
C THR A 176 31.71 8.07 -16.19
N ALA A 177 30.43 8.37 -15.94
CA ALA A 177 29.37 8.10 -16.90
C ALA A 177 29.60 8.79 -18.27
N ASP A 178 30.38 9.87 -18.30
CA ASP A 178 30.72 10.61 -19.52
C ASP A 178 31.90 10.01 -20.30
N GLY A 179 32.59 9.02 -19.72
CA GLY A 179 33.70 8.28 -20.35
C GLY A 179 34.99 8.26 -19.53
N LEU A 180 36.05 7.76 -20.17
CA LEU A 180 37.39 7.61 -19.61
C LEU A 180 38.28 8.82 -19.94
N SER A 181 38.98 9.35 -18.94
CA SER A 181 39.93 10.46 -19.11
C SER A 181 41.19 10.26 -18.26
N ASP A 182 42.31 10.86 -18.68
CA ASP A 182 43.57 10.79 -17.93
C ASP A 182 43.47 11.51 -16.58
N LEU A 183 43.90 10.83 -15.50
CA LEU A 183 43.92 11.37 -14.16
C LEU A 183 45.32 11.89 -13.81
N SER A 184 45.58 13.15 -14.16
CA SER A 184 46.86 13.80 -13.83
C SER A 184 46.90 14.25 -12.36
N GLY A 185 47.92 13.80 -11.61
CA GLY A 185 48.17 14.26 -10.24
C GLY A 185 47.48 13.45 -9.13
N ALA A 186 47.19 12.18 -9.40
CA ALA A 186 46.76 11.22 -8.38
C ALA A 186 47.94 10.53 -7.70
N ASP A 187 47.83 10.28 -6.39
CA ASP A 187 48.80 9.48 -5.65
C ASP A 187 48.42 8.00 -5.77
N VAL A 188 49.34 7.19 -6.27
CA VAL A 188 49.13 5.74 -6.49
C VAL A 188 50.06 4.95 -5.58
N ASP A 189 49.51 3.96 -4.88
CA ASP A 189 50.29 3.08 -4.02
C ASP A 189 51.09 2.02 -4.83
N PRO A 190 52.04 1.29 -4.20
CA PRO A 190 52.81 0.27 -4.89
C PRO A 190 51.99 -0.92 -5.43
N ALA A 191 50.73 -1.04 -5.04
CA ALA A 191 49.79 -2.06 -5.53
C ALA A 191 48.92 -1.53 -6.68
N GLY A 192 49.16 -0.29 -7.14
CA GLY A 192 48.41 0.34 -8.24
C GLY A 192 47.09 0.99 -7.80
N LYS A 193 46.79 1.08 -6.49
CA LYS A 193 45.56 1.74 -6.02
C LYS A 193 45.76 3.23 -5.88
N VAL A 194 44.79 4.00 -6.36
CA VAL A 194 44.75 5.44 -6.16
C VAL A 194 44.37 5.73 -4.71
N THR A 195 45.23 6.45 -3.98
CA THR A 195 45.04 6.78 -2.56
C THR A 195 44.61 8.23 -2.33
N ASP A 196 44.87 9.11 -3.30
CA ASP A 196 44.36 10.48 -3.32
C ASP A 196 44.16 10.95 -4.77
N ALA A 197 43.08 11.69 -5.02
CA ALA A 197 42.76 12.26 -6.32
C ALA A 197 41.98 13.57 -6.16
N PHE A 198 42.50 14.65 -6.75
CA PHE A 198 41.90 15.97 -6.63
C PHE A 198 40.48 16.00 -7.23
N GLY A 199 39.48 16.37 -6.43
CA GLY A 199 38.09 16.48 -6.86
C GLY A 199 37.24 15.21 -6.69
N TYR A 200 37.85 14.11 -6.22
CA TYR A 200 37.16 12.84 -6.00
C TYR A 200 37.31 12.37 -4.55
N THR A 201 36.23 11.86 -3.98
CA THR A 201 36.21 11.31 -2.63
C THR A 201 36.25 9.79 -2.70
N ILE A 202 37.37 9.18 -2.30
CA ILE A 202 37.57 7.72 -2.31
C ILE A 202 36.69 7.06 -1.25
N LEU A 203 35.98 6.01 -1.63
CA LEU A 203 35.08 5.28 -0.74
C LEU A 203 35.83 4.20 0.06
N SER A 204 35.48 4.07 1.34
CA SER A 204 35.94 2.96 2.17
C SER A 204 35.26 1.64 1.75
N PRO A 205 35.85 0.46 2.05
CA PRO A 205 35.25 -0.83 1.71
C PRO A 205 33.83 -1.02 2.25
N THR A 206 33.48 -0.41 3.38
CA THR A 206 32.13 -0.42 3.94
C THR A 206 31.14 0.38 3.11
N GLU A 207 31.57 1.53 2.57
CA GLU A 207 30.74 2.40 1.73
C GLU A 207 30.58 1.81 0.31
N VAL A 208 31.63 1.21 -0.23
CA VAL A 208 31.58 0.49 -1.51
C VAL A 208 30.60 -0.69 -1.41
N ASN A 209 30.65 -1.48 -0.34
CA ASN A 209 29.69 -2.57 -0.14
C ASN A 209 28.24 -2.07 0.03
N ALA A 210 28.04 -0.91 0.68
CA ALA A 210 26.73 -0.30 0.82
C ALA A 210 26.13 0.16 -0.52
N ARG A 211 26.96 0.41 -1.54
CA ARG A 211 26.57 0.78 -2.91
C ARG A 211 26.83 -0.32 -3.94
N SER A 212 26.92 -1.58 -3.50
CA SER A 212 27.29 -2.71 -4.37
C SER A 212 26.32 -2.95 -5.54
N ASP A 213 25.03 -2.71 -5.35
CA ASP A 213 24.04 -2.82 -6.43
C ASP A 213 24.29 -1.78 -7.55
N GLU A 214 24.54 -0.54 -7.15
CA GLU A 214 24.82 0.57 -8.08
C GLU A 214 26.16 0.38 -8.80
N LEU A 215 27.16 -0.22 -8.13
CA LEU A 215 28.45 -0.56 -8.73
C LEU A 215 28.36 -1.67 -9.76
N GLN A 216 27.46 -2.64 -9.57
CA GLN A 216 27.22 -3.69 -10.57
C GLN A 216 26.57 -3.15 -11.84
N GLU A 217 25.77 -2.10 -11.71
CA GLU A 217 25.09 -1.41 -12.81
C GLU A 217 25.96 -0.32 -13.47
N PHE A 218 26.99 0.17 -12.77
CA PHE A 218 27.89 1.19 -13.28
C PHE A 218 28.92 0.63 -14.26
N ALA A 219 28.98 1.24 -15.44
CA ALA A 219 29.98 0.97 -16.48
C ALA A 219 30.52 2.29 -17.02
N VAL A 220 31.82 2.34 -17.27
CA VAL A 220 32.48 3.51 -17.86
C VAL A 220 32.57 3.30 -19.38
N PRO A 221 31.92 4.12 -20.21
CA PRO A 221 32.02 3.95 -21.66
C PRO A 221 33.44 4.25 -22.15
N THR A 222 33.98 3.36 -22.98
CA THR A 222 35.20 3.58 -23.77
C THR A 222 34.82 3.68 -25.26
N GLY A 223 35.76 4.07 -26.13
CA GLY A 223 35.48 4.24 -27.57
C GLY A 223 35.01 2.92 -28.22
N ASP A 224 34.31 3.01 -29.36
CA ASP A 224 33.91 1.87 -30.20
C ASP A 224 33.04 0.79 -29.53
N GLY A 225 32.16 1.18 -28.59
CA GLY A 225 31.20 0.25 -27.96
C GLY A 225 31.81 -0.67 -26.89
N ALA A 226 33.07 -0.41 -26.53
CA ALA A 226 33.71 -0.98 -25.36
C ALA A 226 33.34 -0.19 -24.10
N GLY A 227 33.44 -0.84 -22.94
CA GLY A 227 33.23 -0.22 -21.64
C GLY A 227 33.99 -0.94 -20.54
N ILE A 228 34.37 -0.20 -19.51
CA ILE A 228 35.09 -0.71 -18.36
C ILE A 228 34.09 -1.05 -17.25
N ARG A 229 34.12 -2.31 -16.79
CA ARG A 229 33.28 -2.82 -15.68
C ARG A 229 34.13 -3.36 -14.54
N SER A 230 33.63 -3.20 -13.32
CA SER A 230 34.30 -3.76 -12.14
C SER A 230 34.20 -5.28 -12.10
N SER A 231 35.32 -5.95 -11.88
CA SER A 231 35.39 -7.36 -11.48
C SER A 231 35.71 -7.42 -9.98
N GLY A 232 34.68 -7.53 -9.14
CA GLY A 232 34.84 -7.42 -7.69
C GLY A 232 35.10 -5.97 -7.24
N LEU A 233 35.80 -5.80 -6.11
CA LEU A 233 35.95 -4.50 -5.43
C LEU A 233 37.28 -3.78 -5.75
N SER A 234 38.18 -4.42 -6.49
CA SER A 234 39.55 -3.94 -6.67
C SER A 234 40.14 -4.14 -8.06
N SER A 235 39.41 -4.79 -8.98
CA SER A 235 39.80 -4.81 -10.38
C SER A 235 38.63 -4.42 -11.27
N ALA A 236 38.97 -3.95 -12.45
CA ALA A 236 38.05 -3.68 -13.53
C ALA A 236 38.67 -4.17 -14.84
N PHE A 237 37.84 -4.52 -15.81
CA PHE A 237 38.29 -4.93 -17.13
C PHE A 237 37.56 -4.09 -18.17
N GLU A 238 38.27 -3.82 -19.27
CA GLU A 238 37.63 -3.35 -20.49
C GLU A 238 37.03 -4.53 -21.24
N GLY A 239 35.82 -4.33 -21.76
CA GLY A 239 35.11 -5.34 -22.50
C GLY A 239 34.20 -4.73 -23.53
N SER A 240 33.85 -5.50 -24.53
CA SER A 240 32.89 -5.11 -25.57
C SER A 240 31.51 -5.65 -25.22
N ALA A 241 30.46 -4.89 -25.53
CA ALA A 241 29.09 -5.38 -25.40
C ALA A 241 28.87 -6.56 -26.36
N VAL A 242 28.59 -7.75 -25.82
CA VAL A 242 28.26 -8.93 -26.62
C VAL A 242 26.90 -8.77 -27.30
N ARG A 243 26.03 -7.93 -26.74
CA ARG A 243 24.73 -7.61 -27.34
C ARG A 243 24.76 -6.18 -27.83
N VAL A 244 24.58 -6.02 -29.13
CA VAL A 244 24.63 -4.72 -29.80
C VAL A 244 23.28 -4.42 -30.43
N TYR A 245 22.75 -3.23 -30.17
CA TYR A 245 21.52 -2.76 -30.79
C TYR A 245 21.77 -2.17 -32.17
N ASP A 246 20.95 -2.56 -33.15
CA ASP A 246 20.94 -2.00 -34.49
C ASP A 246 19.59 -1.29 -34.74
N GLN A 247 19.67 0.03 -34.98
CA GLN A 247 18.53 0.90 -35.25
C GLN A 247 17.82 0.58 -36.57
N GLY A 248 18.52 -0.01 -37.55
CA GLY A 248 17.98 -0.31 -38.87
C GLY A 248 16.97 -1.47 -38.86
N CYS A 249 17.21 -2.50 -38.05
CA CYS A 249 16.30 -3.63 -37.84
C CYS A 249 15.44 -3.51 -36.56
N ASP A 250 15.73 -2.53 -35.71
CA ASP A 250 15.20 -2.43 -34.34
C ASP A 250 15.37 -3.75 -33.57
N CYS A 251 16.61 -4.25 -33.59
CA CYS A 251 16.96 -5.56 -33.07
C CYS A 251 18.28 -5.52 -32.28
N VAL A 252 18.40 -6.43 -31.32
CA VAL A 252 19.63 -6.66 -30.55
C VAL A 252 20.24 -7.95 -31.05
N THR A 253 21.49 -7.91 -31.50
CA THR A 253 22.22 -9.08 -31.96
C THR A 253 23.28 -9.48 -30.95
N ASP A 254 23.30 -10.76 -30.58
CA ASP A 254 24.35 -11.34 -29.76
C ASP A 254 25.54 -11.73 -30.66
N THR A 255 26.70 -11.11 -30.45
CA THR A 255 27.90 -11.29 -31.27
C THR A 255 28.61 -12.63 -31.03
N GLU A 256 28.33 -13.30 -29.91
CA GLU A 256 28.90 -14.62 -29.60
C GLU A 256 28.06 -15.75 -30.21
N THR A 257 26.73 -15.68 -30.06
CA THR A 257 25.82 -16.74 -30.53
C THR A 257 25.27 -16.49 -31.94
N GLY A 258 25.31 -15.24 -32.41
CA GLY A 258 24.65 -14.80 -33.65
C GLY A 258 23.13 -14.68 -33.53
N GLU A 259 22.58 -14.79 -32.32
CA GLU A 259 21.14 -14.73 -32.06
C GLU A 259 20.62 -13.30 -32.20
N VAL A 260 19.53 -13.13 -32.95
CA VAL A 260 18.89 -11.83 -33.17
C VAL A 260 17.59 -11.77 -32.40
N HIS A 261 17.47 -10.77 -31.53
CA HIS A 261 16.25 -10.46 -30.80
C HIS A 261 15.60 -9.21 -31.38
N THR A 262 14.39 -9.34 -31.92
CA THR A 262 13.62 -8.24 -32.52
C THR A 262 12.74 -7.54 -31.49
N ALA A 263 12.58 -6.22 -31.61
CA ALA A 263 11.71 -5.46 -30.70
C ALA A 263 10.23 -5.79 -30.92
N ASP A 264 9.53 -6.10 -29.83
CA ASP A 264 8.07 -6.17 -29.77
C ASP A 264 7.55 -4.99 -28.93
N ASP A 265 7.11 -3.92 -29.60
CA ASP A 265 6.56 -2.73 -28.96
C ASP A 265 5.20 -2.95 -28.28
N GLU A 266 4.46 -4.02 -28.60
CA GLU A 266 3.19 -4.34 -27.92
C GLU A 266 3.44 -4.95 -26.54
N ARG A 267 4.51 -5.74 -26.40
CA ARG A 267 4.88 -6.41 -25.15
C ARG A 267 5.95 -5.67 -24.37
N GLY A 268 6.69 -4.79 -25.03
CA GLY A 268 7.75 -3.97 -24.46
C GLY A 268 9.06 -4.72 -24.25
N ALA A 269 9.39 -5.71 -25.10
CA ALA A 269 10.61 -6.50 -24.92
C ALA A 269 11.18 -6.96 -26.27
N PHE A 270 12.45 -7.36 -26.26
CA PHE A 270 13.08 -8.01 -27.41
C PHE A 270 12.87 -9.53 -27.35
N TYR A 271 12.45 -10.13 -28.46
CA TYR A 271 12.19 -11.57 -28.59
C TYR A 271 13.01 -12.20 -29.70
N ASN A 272 13.51 -13.42 -29.48
CA ASN A 272 14.11 -14.24 -30.53
C ASN A 272 13.02 -14.98 -31.35
N GLU A 273 13.44 -15.72 -32.38
CA GLU A 273 12.55 -16.55 -33.20
C GLU A 273 11.83 -17.66 -32.39
N ASP A 274 12.44 -18.14 -31.31
CA ASP A 274 11.86 -19.15 -30.40
C ASP A 274 10.88 -18.56 -29.37
N GLY A 275 10.66 -17.24 -29.37
CA GLY A 275 9.80 -16.53 -28.43
C GLY A 275 10.39 -16.34 -27.02
N GLN A 276 11.69 -16.56 -26.84
CA GLN A 276 12.43 -16.20 -25.64
C GLN A 276 12.70 -14.69 -25.62
N ARG A 277 12.43 -14.06 -24.48
CA ARG A 277 12.63 -12.62 -24.29
C ARG A 277 13.97 -12.32 -23.63
N LEU A 278 14.53 -11.17 -23.95
CA LEU A 278 15.57 -10.57 -23.12
C LEU A 278 15.00 -10.19 -21.73
N ALA A 279 15.84 -10.27 -20.70
CA ALA A 279 15.43 -10.03 -19.33
C ALA A 279 14.95 -8.59 -19.12
N GLN A 280 15.67 -7.64 -19.73
CA GLN A 280 15.36 -6.22 -19.75
C GLN A 280 14.48 -5.87 -20.96
N GLY A 281 13.53 -4.98 -20.72
CA GLY A 281 12.56 -4.45 -21.65
C GLY A 281 12.08 -3.09 -21.15
N TRP A 282 11.08 -2.53 -21.82
CA TRP A 282 10.55 -1.20 -21.53
C TRP A 282 9.08 -1.23 -21.14
N GLN A 283 8.68 -0.19 -20.43
CA GLN A 283 7.30 -0.06 -19.99
C GLN A 283 6.39 0.29 -21.16
N VAL A 284 5.36 -0.53 -21.38
CA VAL A 284 4.30 -0.30 -22.37
C VAL A 284 2.92 -0.50 -21.75
N ASN A 285 1.92 0.06 -22.42
CA ASN A 285 0.52 -0.13 -22.04
C ASN A 285 0.01 -1.42 -22.69
N VAL A 286 -0.33 -2.41 -21.86
CA VAL A 286 -0.86 -3.72 -22.27
C VAL A 286 -2.39 -3.78 -22.19
N GLY A 287 -3.05 -2.64 -21.95
CA GLY A 287 -4.50 -2.52 -21.88
C GLY A 287 -5.09 -3.44 -20.81
N LEU A 288 -5.96 -4.37 -21.23
CA LEU A 288 -6.66 -5.29 -20.33
C LEU A 288 -6.01 -6.68 -20.21
N ASP A 289 -4.80 -6.88 -20.76
CA ASP A 289 -4.15 -8.19 -20.77
C ASP A 289 -3.93 -8.75 -19.35
N ASN A 290 -3.49 -7.90 -18.41
CA ASN A 290 -3.33 -8.27 -17.01
C ASN A 290 -4.65 -8.79 -16.38
N PHE A 291 -5.79 -8.24 -16.78
CA PHE A 291 -7.12 -8.68 -16.32
C PHE A 291 -7.55 -9.98 -16.99
N ALA A 292 -7.25 -10.14 -18.27
CA ALA A 292 -7.52 -11.37 -19.02
C ALA A 292 -6.74 -12.56 -18.44
N ARG A 293 -5.49 -12.36 -18.00
CA ARG A 293 -4.64 -13.42 -17.45
C ARG A 293 -5.29 -14.15 -16.28
N PHE A 294 -5.75 -13.46 -15.23
CA PHE A 294 -6.34 -14.16 -14.08
C PHE A 294 -7.80 -14.60 -14.28
N LEU A 295 -8.48 -14.15 -15.33
CA LEU A 295 -9.87 -14.55 -15.63
C LEU A 295 -9.96 -15.69 -16.65
N LEU A 296 -9.08 -15.71 -17.64
CA LEU A 296 -9.15 -16.58 -18.81
C LEU A 296 -8.05 -17.64 -18.85
N ASN A 297 -6.89 -17.39 -18.23
CA ASN A 297 -5.83 -18.39 -18.20
C ASN A 297 -6.18 -19.47 -17.15
N PRO A 298 -6.32 -20.75 -17.54
CA PRO A 298 -6.80 -21.80 -16.66
C PRO A 298 -5.92 -22.00 -15.41
N THR A 299 -4.61 -21.79 -15.54
CA THR A 299 -3.64 -21.92 -14.43
C THR A 299 -3.82 -20.83 -13.38
N PHE A 300 -3.96 -19.57 -13.81
CA PHE A 300 -4.12 -18.44 -12.91
C PHE A 300 -5.56 -18.32 -12.37
N ALA A 301 -6.57 -18.59 -13.21
CA ALA A 301 -7.97 -18.50 -12.84
C ALA A 301 -8.34 -19.51 -11.74
N GLY A 302 -7.85 -20.75 -11.84
CA GLY A 302 -8.08 -21.76 -10.80
C GLY A 302 -7.60 -21.31 -9.42
N SER A 303 -6.39 -20.75 -9.36
CA SER A 303 -5.80 -20.18 -8.14
C SER A 303 -6.62 -18.98 -7.64
N PHE A 304 -6.94 -18.03 -8.53
CA PHE A 304 -7.69 -16.82 -8.20
C PHE A 304 -9.07 -17.13 -7.59
N PHE A 305 -9.87 -17.99 -8.23
CA PHE A 305 -11.21 -18.32 -7.73
C PHE A 305 -11.18 -19.12 -6.43
N GLY A 306 -10.19 -20.03 -6.28
CA GLY A 306 -9.97 -20.76 -5.03
C GLY A 306 -9.65 -19.82 -3.86
N ILE A 307 -8.74 -18.87 -4.08
CA ILE A 307 -8.37 -17.84 -3.10
C ILE A 307 -9.55 -16.91 -2.83
N LEU A 308 -10.30 -16.47 -3.85
CA LEU A 308 -11.46 -15.61 -3.69
C LEU A 308 -12.54 -16.27 -2.81
N LEU A 309 -12.84 -17.55 -3.05
CA LEU A 309 -13.80 -18.29 -2.25
C LEU A 309 -13.35 -18.40 -0.79
N TRP A 310 -12.10 -18.78 -0.56
CA TRP A 310 -11.53 -18.81 0.78
C TRP A 310 -11.55 -17.43 1.45
N ASN A 311 -11.19 -16.36 0.73
CA ASN A 311 -11.18 -15.00 1.25
C ASN A 311 -12.59 -14.54 1.69
N LEU A 312 -13.63 -14.87 0.90
CA LEU A 312 -15.03 -14.61 1.27
C LEU A 312 -15.42 -15.38 2.54
N VAL A 313 -15.08 -16.66 2.62
CA VAL A 313 -15.36 -17.50 3.80
C VAL A 313 -14.63 -16.97 5.02
N PHE A 314 -13.35 -16.61 4.87
CA PHE A 314 -12.52 -16.04 5.92
C PHE A 314 -13.12 -14.72 6.44
N ALA A 315 -13.37 -13.76 5.56
CA ALA A 315 -13.92 -12.46 5.93
C ALA A 315 -15.29 -12.57 6.60
N ALA A 316 -16.17 -13.43 6.08
CA ALA A 316 -17.48 -13.68 6.66
C ALA A 316 -17.39 -14.37 8.04
N SER A 317 -16.55 -15.40 8.15
CA SER A 317 -16.38 -16.18 9.39
C SER A 317 -15.78 -15.34 10.50
N VAL A 318 -14.70 -14.60 10.22
CA VAL A 318 -14.07 -13.72 11.21
C VAL A 318 -15.04 -12.62 11.63
N THR A 319 -15.68 -11.93 10.69
CA THR A 319 -16.64 -10.85 11.00
C THR A 319 -17.82 -11.37 11.82
N GLY A 320 -18.37 -12.52 11.44
CA GLY A 320 -19.50 -13.15 12.14
C GLY A 320 -19.13 -13.60 13.55
N LEU A 321 -18.00 -14.29 13.72
CA LEU A 321 -17.55 -14.79 15.02
C LEU A 321 -17.16 -13.64 15.96
N VAL A 322 -16.44 -12.64 15.46
CA VAL A 322 -16.12 -11.42 16.22
C VAL A 322 -17.38 -10.68 16.67
N PHE A 323 -18.40 -10.59 15.80
CA PHE A 323 -19.72 -10.05 16.14
C PHE A 323 -20.41 -10.84 17.24
N VAL A 324 -20.52 -12.16 17.08
CA VAL A 324 -21.22 -13.01 18.04
C VAL A 324 -20.54 -12.96 19.41
N VAL A 325 -19.21 -13.11 19.45
CA VAL A 325 -18.44 -13.09 20.71
C VAL A 325 -18.49 -11.71 21.36
N GLY A 326 -18.24 -10.64 20.59
CA GLY A 326 -18.26 -9.27 21.09
C GLY A 326 -19.64 -8.87 21.63
N LEU A 327 -20.71 -9.23 20.91
CA LEU A 327 -22.08 -8.97 21.33
C LEU A 327 -22.47 -9.78 22.57
N ALA A 328 -22.11 -11.06 22.64
CA ALA A 328 -22.40 -11.90 23.79
C ALA A 328 -21.76 -11.33 25.08
N ILE A 329 -20.51 -10.89 24.99
CA ILE A 329 -19.81 -10.23 26.11
C ILE A 329 -20.47 -8.88 26.42
N ALA A 330 -20.83 -8.10 25.40
CA ALA A 330 -21.48 -6.80 25.58
C ALA A 330 -22.81 -6.93 26.33
N LEU A 331 -23.66 -7.87 25.93
CA LEU A 331 -24.93 -8.16 26.60
C LEU A 331 -24.72 -8.59 28.06
N THR A 332 -23.73 -9.45 28.31
CA THR A 332 -23.40 -9.95 29.65
C THR A 332 -22.95 -8.81 30.56
N LEU A 333 -22.04 -7.94 30.09
CA LEU A 333 -21.50 -6.82 30.86
C LEU A 333 -22.43 -5.60 30.91
N HIS A 334 -23.52 -5.59 30.14
CA HIS A 334 -24.55 -4.55 30.18
C HIS A 334 -25.53 -4.73 31.36
N VAL A 335 -25.60 -5.92 31.97
CA VAL A 335 -26.57 -6.23 33.03
C VAL A 335 -26.35 -5.35 34.29
N PRO A 336 -27.35 -4.55 34.74
CA PRO A 336 -27.23 -3.61 35.86
C PRO A 336 -26.85 -4.17 37.23
N ARG A 337 -26.89 -5.50 37.43
CA ARG A 337 -26.60 -6.16 38.71
C ARG A 337 -25.21 -6.80 38.83
N MET A 338 -24.41 -6.80 37.77
CA MET A 338 -23.08 -7.42 37.80
C MET A 338 -22.10 -6.61 38.68
N ARG A 339 -21.39 -7.28 39.60
CA ARG A 339 -20.32 -6.70 40.43
C ARG A 339 -18.99 -6.71 39.66
N GLY A 340 -18.10 -5.75 39.91
CA GLY A 340 -16.75 -5.74 39.30
C GLY A 340 -16.71 -5.41 37.80
N ARG A 341 -17.75 -4.78 37.22
CA ARG A 341 -17.83 -4.51 35.77
C ARG A 341 -16.61 -3.81 35.19
N VAL A 342 -16.04 -2.85 35.91
CA VAL A 342 -14.87 -2.09 35.44
C VAL A 342 -13.71 -3.03 35.17
N LEU A 343 -13.41 -3.94 36.11
CA LEU A 343 -12.34 -4.92 35.96
C LEU A 343 -12.59 -5.85 34.77
N TYR A 344 -13.80 -6.40 34.63
CA TYR A 344 -14.14 -7.26 33.49
C TYR A 344 -14.00 -6.54 32.14
N ARG A 345 -14.42 -5.27 32.05
CA ARG A 345 -14.26 -4.47 30.83
C ARG A 345 -12.79 -4.25 30.48
N VAL A 346 -11.95 -3.94 31.47
CA VAL A 346 -10.52 -3.74 31.25
C VAL A 346 -9.86 -5.04 30.74
N LEU A 347 -10.16 -6.18 31.36
CA LEU A 347 -9.62 -7.49 30.93
C LEU A 347 -10.04 -7.87 29.51
N VAL A 348 -11.31 -7.62 29.16
CA VAL A 348 -11.87 -7.90 27.83
C VAL A 348 -11.23 -7.04 26.73
N ILE A 349 -10.87 -5.79 27.04
CA ILE A 349 -10.28 -4.85 26.07
C ILE A 349 -8.78 -5.08 25.87
N LEU A 350 -8.11 -5.73 26.84
CA LEU A 350 -6.67 -5.94 26.84
C LEU A 350 -6.09 -6.48 25.52
N PRO A 351 -6.69 -7.48 24.84
CA PRO A 351 -6.17 -7.99 23.56
C PRO A 351 -6.05 -6.92 22.47
N TYR A 352 -6.98 -5.97 22.44
CA TYR A 352 -7.03 -4.90 21.44
C TYR A 352 -6.10 -3.72 21.77
N ALA A 353 -5.68 -3.60 23.03
CA ALA A 353 -4.71 -2.59 23.46
C ALA A 353 -3.27 -2.95 23.05
N MET A 354 -3.01 -4.22 22.74
CA MET A 354 -1.69 -4.73 22.35
C MET A 354 -1.43 -4.49 20.86
N SER A 355 -0.16 -4.39 20.47
CA SER A 355 0.25 -4.31 19.06
C SER A 355 -0.19 -5.56 18.30
N SER A 356 -1.00 -5.39 17.26
CA SER A 356 -1.51 -6.51 16.45
C SER A 356 -0.41 -7.33 15.80
N LEU A 357 0.68 -6.68 15.35
CA LEU A 357 1.82 -7.36 14.75
C LEU A 357 2.47 -8.33 15.73
N ALA A 358 2.79 -7.86 16.93
CA ALA A 358 3.41 -8.68 17.97
C ALA A 358 2.48 -9.84 18.37
N MET A 359 1.18 -9.59 18.47
CA MET A 359 0.21 -10.63 18.81
C MET A 359 0.11 -11.70 17.71
N PHE A 360 0.08 -11.35 16.42
CA PHE A 360 0.05 -12.37 15.37
C PHE A 360 1.31 -13.27 15.36
N LEU A 361 2.49 -12.71 15.61
CA LEU A 361 3.72 -13.49 15.75
C LEU A 361 3.68 -14.41 16.99
N LEU A 362 3.18 -13.90 18.12
CA LEU A 362 3.00 -14.71 19.33
C LEU A 362 2.01 -15.86 19.09
N TRP A 363 0.90 -15.60 18.39
CA TRP A 363 -0.06 -16.63 18.01
C TRP A 363 0.55 -17.69 17.09
N ARG A 364 1.38 -17.29 16.11
CA ARG A 364 2.15 -18.23 15.29
C ARG A 364 3.01 -19.16 16.14
N ASP A 365 3.73 -18.59 17.11
CA ASP A 365 4.62 -19.38 17.97
C ASP A 365 3.82 -20.29 18.91
N MET A 366 2.63 -19.87 19.36
CA MET A 366 1.70 -20.72 20.12
C MET A 366 1.13 -21.90 19.31
N PHE A 367 1.00 -21.75 17.99
CA PHE A 367 0.57 -22.79 17.06
C PHE A 367 1.70 -23.73 16.64
N ASN A 368 2.95 -23.48 17.05
CA ASN A 368 4.07 -24.32 16.66
C ASN A 368 3.88 -25.79 17.12
N THR A 369 4.21 -26.74 16.25
CA THR A 369 3.97 -28.17 16.49
C THR A 369 4.84 -28.73 17.63
N ASP A 370 6.11 -28.31 17.72
CA ASP A 370 7.11 -28.85 18.64
C ASP A 370 7.10 -28.15 20.02
N PHE A 371 6.94 -26.83 20.01
CA PHE A 371 7.02 -26.01 21.23
C PHE A 371 5.80 -25.14 21.51
N GLY A 372 4.76 -25.22 20.67
CA GLY A 372 3.57 -24.39 20.80
C GLY A 372 2.78 -24.67 22.08
N LEU A 373 2.28 -23.58 22.66
CA LEU A 373 1.52 -23.62 23.90
C LEU A 373 0.22 -24.43 23.76
N PHE A 374 -0.46 -24.36 22.61
CA PHE A 374 -1.73 -25.05 22.42
C PHE A 374 -1.59 -26.56 22.45
N ASN A 375 -0.61 -27.11 21.71
CA ASN A 375 -0.34 -28.55 21.72
C ASN A 375 0.06 -29.04 23.12
N ARG A 376 0.92 -28.29 23.81
CA ARG A 376 1.38 -28.64 25.18
C ARG A 376 0.26 -28.58 26.21
N MET A 377 -0.60 -27.56 26.18
CA MET A 377 -1.69 -27.39 27.15
C MET A 377 -2.85 -28.36 26.91
N LEU A 378 -3.18 -28.64 25.65
CA LEU A 378 -4.31 -29.50 25.29
C LEU A 378 -3.92 -30.97 25.15
N GLY A 379 -2.62 -31.31 25.21
CA GLY A 379 -2.12 -32.66 24.97
C GLY A 379 -2.32 -33.12 23.52
N LEU A 380 -2.35 -32.17 22.59
CA LEU A 380 -2.57 -32.42 21.16
C LEU A 380 -1.24 -32.48 20.42
N GLN A 381 -1.18 -33.25 19.33
CA GLN A 381 -0.06 -33.27 18.39
C GLN A 381 -0.56 -32.88 17.00
N ILE A 382 -1.22 -31.73 16.92
CA ILE A 382 -1.77 -31.20 15.66
C ILE A 382 -0.71 -30.32 15.02
N ASP A 383 -0.44 -30.57 13.74
CA ASP A 383 0.30 -29.62 12.92
C ASP A 383 -0.65 -28.49 12.50
N TRP A 384 -0.68 -27.43 13.30
CA TRP A 384 -1.61 -26.31 13.12
C TRP A 384 -1.33 -25.51 11.85
N LEU A 385 -0.10 -25.52 11.33
CA LEU A 385 0.30 -24.69 10.20
C LEU A 385 0.64 -25.51 8.95
N GLY A 386 0.85 -26.82 9.08
CA GLY A 386 1.18 -27.71 7.97
C GLY A 386 0.00 -28.24 7.16
N ASP A 387 -1.20 -28.37 7.75
CA ASP A 387 -2.42 -28.75 7.01
C ASP A 387 -3.29 -27.52 6.68
N VAL A 388 -3.97 -27.56 5.53
CA VAL A 388 -4.77 -26.44 5.02
C VAL A 388 -5.90 -26.09 6.00
N TRP A 389 -6.62 -27.08 6.53
CA TRP A 389 -7.78 -26.81 7.37
C TRP A 389 -7.39 -26.38 8.77
N THR A 390 -6.33 -26.96 9.33
CA THR A 390 -5.79 -26.54 10.63
C THR A 390 -5.21 -25.14 10.56
N ALA A 391 -4.51 -24.79 9.48
CA ALA A 391 -3.96 -23.45 9.27
C ALA A 391 -5.07 -22.40 9.11
N ARG A 392 -6.12 -22.73 8.35
CA ARG A 392 -7.32 -21.88 8.22
C ARG A 392 -8.01 -21.65 9.57
N ALA A 393 -8.15 -22.69 10.39
CA ALA A 393 -8.72 -22.58 11.72
C ALA A 393 -7.84 -21.74 12.66
N ALA A 394 -6.52 -21.92 12.60
CA ALA A 394 -5.54 -21.17 13.39
C ALA A 394 -5.62 -19.66 13.10
N VAL A 395 -5.64 -19.27 11.82
CA VAL A 395 -5.76 -17.85 11.42
C VAL A 395 -7.12 -17.27 11.85
N ILE A 396 -8.23 -17.99 11.69
CA ILE A 396 -9.55 -17.52 12.15
C ILE A 396 -9.55 -17.34 13.67
N LEU A 397 -9.04 -18.31 14.44
CA LEU A 397 -9.02 -18.26 15.91
C LEU A 397 -8.24 -17.05 16.43
N ALA A 398 -7.03 -16.83 15.89
CA ALA A 398 -6.24 -15.66 16.23
C ALA A 398 -7.01 -14.36 15.92
N ASN A 399 -7.61 -14.26 14.73
CA ASN A 399 -8.36 -13.06 14.35
C ASN A 399 -9.59 -12.81 15.21
N VAL A 400 -10.31 -13.86 15.60
CA VAL A 400 -11.44 -13.72 16.53
C VAL A 400 -10.96 -13.19 17.87
N TRP A 401 -9.84 -13.70 18.39
CA TRP A 401 -9.28 -13.25 19.66
C TRP A 401 -8.82 -11.79 19.63
N LEU A 402 -8.19 -11.34 18.55
CA LEU A 402 -7.80 -9.93 18.40
C LEU A 402 -9.00 -9.00 18.09
N GLY A 403 -10.01 -9.50 17.38
CA GLY A 403 -11.11 -8.69 16.86
C GLY A 403 -12.31 -8.54 17.79
N TYR A 404 -12.60 -9.53 18.66
CA TYR A 404 -13.78 -9.48 19.54
C TYR A 404 -13.84 -8.25 20.46
N PRO A 405 -12.73 -7.69 21.00
CA PRO A 405 -12.83 -6.55 21.91
C PRO A 405 -13.28 -5.27 21.21
N TYR A 406 -12.87 -5.06 19.96
CA TYR A 406 -13.35 -3.95 19.13
C TYR A 406 -14.88 -4.03 19.00
N MET A 407 -15.39 -5.21 18.67
CA MET A 407 -16.81 -5.42 18.46
C MET A 407 -17.61 -5.36 19.77
N PHE A 408 -17.01 -5.81 20.88
CA PHE A 408 -17.53 -5.61 22.22
C PHE A 408 -17.70 -4.11 22.55
N LEU A 409 -16.70 -3.28 22.26
CA LEU A 409 -16.72 -1.84 22.52
C LEU A 409 -17.83 -1.15 21.71
N VAL A 410 -17.88 -1.46 20.41
CA VAL A 410 -18.88 -0.92 19.49
C VAL A 410 -20.29 -1.35 19.91
N ALA A 411 -20.51 -2.66 20.13
CA ALA A 411 -21.81 -3.18 20.55
C ALA A 411 -22.24 -2.60 21.90
N THR A 412 -21.31 -2.37 22.82
CA THR A 412 -21.59 -1.73 24.11
C THR A 412 -22.05 -0.28 23.93
N GLY A 413 -21.42 0.48 23.03
CA GLY A 413 -21.84 1.84 22.69
C GLY A 413 -23.22 1.88 22.03
N ALA A 414 -23.45 0.99 21.06
CA ALA A 414 -24.73 0.89 20.36
C ALA A 414 -25.87 0.46 21.31
N LEU A 415 -25.63 -0.48 22.22
CA LEU A 415 -26.59 -0.86 23.27
C LEU A 415 -26.94 0.29 24.21
N GLN A 416 -26.00 1.20 24.49
CA GLN A 416 -26.25 2.38 25.34
C GLN A 416 -27.08 3.45 24.65
N ALA A 417 -27.10 3.49 23.32
CA ALA A 417 -27.92 4.43 22.55
C ALA A 417 -29.41 4.02 22.52
N ILE A 418 -29.73 2.76 22.80
CA ILE A 418 -31.12 2.27 22.82
C ILE A 418 -31.83 2.80 24.08
N PRO A 419 -32.95 3.56 23.94
CA PRO A 419 -33.71 4.05 25.10
C PRO A 419 -34.20 2.90 26.00
N ARG A 420 -33.97 3.02 27.31
CA ARG A 420 -34.36 2.00 28.30
C ARG A 420 -35.87 1.77 28.37
N GLU A 421 -36.65 2.78 28.04
CA GLU A 421 -38.12 2.77 28.05
C GLU A 421 -38.68 1.69 27.10
N LEU A 422 -38.02 1.44 25.97
CA LEU A 422 -38.44 0.39 25.03
C LEU A 422 -38.35 -1.01 25.64
N GLY A 423 -37.32 -1.26 26.46
CA GLY A 423 -37.18 -2.52 27.18
C GLY A 423 -38.20 -2.68 28.31
N GLN A 424 -38.59 -1.58 28.96
CA GLN A 424 -39.62 -1.58 30.01
C GLN A 424 -41.01 -1.78 29.42
N ALA A 425 -41.33 -1.12 28.31
CA ALA A 425 -42.59 -1.30 27.58
C ALA A 425 -42.77 -2.77 27.17
N ALA A 426 -41.73 -3.40 26.60
CA ALA A 426 -41.77 -4.81 26.23
C ALA A 426 -42.04 -5.74 27.43
N GLN A 427 -41.50 -5.42 28.62
CA GLN A 427 -41.76 -6.19 29.84
C GLN A 427 -43.20 -6.01 30.34
N ILE A 428 -43.77 -4.82 30.20
CA ILE A 428 -45.19 -4.54 30.51
C ILE A 428 -46.11 -5.33 29.56
N ASP A 429 -45.72 -5.46 28.29
CA ASP A 429 -46.43 -6.27 27.28
C ASP A 429 -46.24 -7.79 27.46
N GLY A 430 -45.56 -8.23 28.53
CA GLY A 430 -45.37 -9.64 28.86
C GLY A 430 -44.24 -10.34 28.08
N ALA A 431 -43.40 -9.59 27.36
CA ALA A 431 -42.27 -10.18 26.64
C ALA A 431 -41.18 -10.67 27.61
N GLY A 432 -40.81 -11.95 27.50
CA GLY A 432 -39.67 -12.52 28.22
C GLY A 432 -38.33 -11.94 27.74
N PRO A 433 -37.20 -12.15 28.46
CA PRO A 433 -35.90 -11.56 28.13
C PRO A 433 -35.40 -11.88 26.71
N TRP A 434 -35.61 -13.12 26.25
CA TRP A 434 -35.24 -13.54 24.90
C TRP A 434 -36.16 -12.90 23.83
N GLN A 435 -37.45 -12.77 24.12
CA GLN A 435 -38.41 -12.13 23.21
C GLN A 435 -38.09 -10.63 23.07
N ALA A 436 -37.84 -9.95 24.19
CA ALA A 436 -37.43 -8.55 24.21
C ALA A 436 -36.10 -8.34 23.46
N PHE A 437 -35.11 -9.22 23.66
CA PHE A 437 -33.87 -9.16 22.89
C PHE A 437 -34.12 -9.36 21.38
N ARG A 438 -34.82 -10.42 20.99
CA ARG A 438 -35.00 -10.81 19.58
C ARG A 438 -35.87 -9.84 18.77
N HIS A 439 -36.84 -9.20 19.42
CA HIS A 439 -37.84 -8.34 18.75
C HIS A 439 -37.63 -6.85 18.99
N VAL A 440 -36.93 -6.45 20.06
CA VAL A 440 -36.70 -5.02 20.38
C VAL A 440 -35.21 -4.68 20.28
N THR A 441 -34.37 -5.28 21.13
CA THR A 441 -32.95 -4.90 21.23
C THR A 441 -32.16 -5.22 19.97
N LEU A 442 -32.23 -6.46 19.47
CA LEU A 442 -31.44 -6.91 18.32
C LEU A 442 -31.80 -6.16 17.03
N PRO A 443 -33.09 -5.95 16.67
CA PRO A 443 -33.42 -5.17 15.48
C PRO A 443 -32.90 -3.73 15.54
N LEU A 444 -33.06 -3.04 16.67
CA LEU A 444 -32.55 -1.67 16.86
C LEU A 444 -31.03 -1.63 16.84
N LEU A 445 -30.38 -2.61 17.48
CA LEU A 445 -28.94 -2.76 17.47
C LEU A 445 -28.42 -2.96 16.04
N MET A 446 -29.08 -3.80 15.23
CA MET A 446 -28.67 -4.07 13.86
C MET A 446 -28.73 -2.82 12.97
N VAL A 447 -29.58 -1.83 13.25
CA VAL A 447 -29.57 -0.54 12.52
C VAL A 447 -28.23 0.16 12.69
N ALA A 448 -27.72 0.24 13.92
CA ALA A 448 -26.42 0.84 14.22
C ALA A 448 -25.23 -0.05 13.83
N MET A 449 -25.36 -1.37 13.97
CA MET A 449 -24.26 -2.31 13.76
C MET A 449 -24.02 -2.64 12.29
N THR A 450 -25.03 -2.60 11.42
CA THR A 450 -24.90 -3.04 10.02
C THR A 450 -23.79 -2.32 9.25
N PRO A 451 -23.68 -0.98 9.27
CA PRO A 451 -22.58 -0.28 8.59
C PRO A 451 -21.20 -0.70 9.13
N ILE A 452 -21.12 -0.95 10.44
CA ILE A 452 -19.88 -1.34 11.12
C ILE A 452 -19.49 -2.77 10.76
N LEU A 453 -20.46 -3.68 10.64
CA LEU A 453 -20.24 -5.05 10.17
C LEU A 453 -19.77 -5.07 8.71
N ILE A 454 -20.33 -4.22 7.84
CA ILE A 454 -19.89 -4.10 6.44
C ILE A 454 -18.45 -3.59 6.38
N ALA A 455 -18.11 -2.55 7.14
CA ALA A 455 -16.74 -2.05 7.23
C ALA A 455 -15.77 -3.10 7.78
N THR A 456 -16.19 -3.86 8.81
CA THR A 456 -15.40 -4.94 9.41
C THR A 456 -15.19 -6.09 8.42
N PHE A 457 -16.20 -6.42 7.61
CA PHE A 457 -16.07 -7.40 6.54
C PHE A 457 -15.07 -6.94 5.48
N ALA A 458 -15.16 -5.69 5.01
CA ALA A 458 -14.24 -5.13 4.03
C ALA A 458 -12.78 -5.09 4.55
N PHE A 459 -12.61 -4.80 5.85
CA PHE A 459 -11.32 -4.89 6.53
C PHE A 459 -10.79 -6.33 6.55
N ASN A 460 -11.61 -7.31 6.95
CA ASN A 460 -11.19 -8.71 7.02
C ASN A 460 -10.88 -9.31 5.64
N PHE A 461 -11.58 -8.88 4.59
CA PHE A 461 -11.30 -9.29 3.20
C PHE A 461 -9.88 -8.88 2.73
N ASN A 462 -9.33 -7.82 3.31
CA ASN A 462 -7.99 -7.30 3.00
C ASN A 462 -7.02 -7.43 4.18
N ASN A 463 -7.26 -8.38 5.10
CA ASN A 463 -6.46 -8.50 6.30
C ASN A 463 -5.14 -9.22 6.04
N PHE A 464 -4.22 -8.48 5.40
CA PHE A 464 -2.89 -8.94 5.04
C PHE A 464 -2.10 -9.46 6.26
N ASN A 465 -2.11 -8.70 7.36
CA ASN A 465 -1.31 -9.00 8.56
C ASN A 465 -1.69 -10.34 9.19
N ALA A 466 -2.99 -10.66 9.24
CA ALA A 466 -3.48 -11.91 9.79
C ALA A 466 -2.85 -13.15 9.17
N VAL A 467 -2.78 -13.19 7.84
CA VAL A 467 -2.27 -14.34 7.10
C VAL A 467 -0.76 -14.25 6.94
N TRP A 468 -0.23 -13.08 6.61
CA TRP A 468 1.21 -12.90 6.37
C TRP A 468 2.06 -13.20 7.61
N LEU A 469 1.61 -12.77 8.80
CA LEU A 469 2.39 -12.93 10.03
C LEU A 469 2.25 -14.32 10.67
N ILE A 470 1.14 -15.02 10.44
CA ILE A 470 0.92 -16.37 11.00
C ILE A 470 1.44 -17.45 10.05
N THR A 471 0.96 -17.50 8.81
CA THR A 471 1.20 -18.61 7.88
C THR A 471 2.04 -18.22 6.67
N ARG A 472 2.25 -16.92 6.42
CA ARG A 472 2.79 -16.40 5.15
C ARG A 472 2.04 -16.93 3.93
N GLY A 473 0.74 -17.20 4.08
CA GLY A 473 -0.13 -17.78 3.04
C GLY A 473 -0.15 -19.31 2.98
N GLY A 474 0.78 -20.00 3.65
CA GLY A 474 0.90 -21.45 3.61
C GLY A 474 -0.28 -22.21 4.25
N PRO A 475 -0.29 -23.55 4.19
CA PRO A 475 0.71 -24.40 3.51
C PRO A 475 0.60 -24.33 1.98
N PHE A 476 1.70 -24.62 1.27
CA PHE A 476 1.74 -24.62 -0.21
C PHE A 476 1.63 -26.05 -0.71
N SER A 477 0.74 -26.27 -1.69
CA SER A 477 0.66 -27.58 -2.36
C SER A 477 1.84 -27.73 -3.33
N PRO A 478 2.42 -28.93 -3.48
CA PRO A 478 3.40 -29.21 -4.54
C PRO A 478 2.86 -28.86 -5.94
N ASP A 479 1.56 -29.02 -6.16
CA ASP A 479 0.90 -28.73 -7.44
C ASP A 479 0.71 -27.21 -7.69
N ASN A 480 0.82 -26.38 -6.65
CA ASN A 480 0.66 -24.94 -6.77
C ASN A 480 1.51 -24.19 -5.72
N PRO A 481 2.81 -23.99 -6.00
CA PRO A 481 3.72 -23.32 -5.07
C PRO A 481 3.47 -21.81 -4.96
N THR A 482 2.69 -21.23 -5.87
CA THR A 482 2.44 -19.78 -5.95
C THR A 482 1.24 -19.34 -5.09
N ALA A 483 0.28 -20.22 -4.85
CA ALA A 483 -0.92 -19.96 -4.07
C ALA A 483 -1.01 -20.89 -2.87
N GLY A 484 -0.93 -20.33 -1.66
CA GLY A 484 -1.01 -21.10 -0.44
C GLY A 484 -2.44 -21.31 0.05
N GLY A 485 -2.63 -22.31 0.92
CA GLY A 485 -3.94 -22.74 1.42
C GLY A 485 -4.67 -21.71 2.28
N THR A 486 -3.95 -20.74 2.85
CA THR A 486 -4.53 -19.65 3.66
C THR A 486 -4.43 -18.27 3.01
N ASP A 487 -3.82 -18.17 1.83
CA ASP A 487 -3.65 -16.89 1.13
C ASP A 487 -5.00 -16.17 0.95
N LEU A 488 -5.03 -14.87 1.26
CA LEU A 488 -6.08 -13.97 0.81
C LEU A 488 -5.65 -13.35 -0.52
N LEU A 489 -6.59 -12.75 -1.26
CA LEU A 489 -6.24 -12.09 -2.52
C LEU A 489 -5.15 -11.03 -2.31
N ILE A 490 -5.15 -10.32 -1.18
CA ILE A 490 -4.12 -9.33 -0.86
C ILE A 490 -2.75 -9.95 -0.56
N THR A 491 -2.67 -11.10 0.12
CA THR A 491 -1.38 -11.75 0.41
C THR A 491 -0.80 -12.41 -0.83
N TYR A 492 -1.66 -12.99 -1.67
CA TYR A 492 -1.30 -13.49 -3.00
C TYR A 492 -0.77 -12.37 -3.90
N THR A 493 -1.49 -11.25 -3.96
CA THR A 493 -1.08 -10.07 -4.74
C THR A 493 0.26 -9.51 -4.27
N TYR A 494 0.47 -9.42 -2.95
CA TYR A 494 1.74 -8.98 -2.38
C TYR A 494 2.89 -9.93 -2.73
N ARG A 495 2.66 -11.25 -2.68
CA ARG A 495 3.68 -12.25 -3.05
C ARG A 495 4.14 -12.08 -4.49
N LEU A 496 3.21 -11.90 -5.40
CA LEU A 496 3.47 -11.66 -6.81
C LEU A 496 4.21 -10.34 -7.10
N ALA A 497 3.96 -9.32 -6.28
CA ALA A 497 4.61 -8.02 -6.40
C ALA A 497 6.02 -7.98 -5.78
N PHE A 498 6.33 -8.79 -4.77
CA PHE A 498 7.54 -8.58 -3.95
C PHE A 498 8.32 -9.85 -3.53
N ASN A 499 7.80 -11.06 -3.74
CA ASN A 499 8.44 -12.30 -3.28
C ASN A 499 8.73 -13.31 -4.39
N GLU A 500 8.36 -13.05 -5.64
CA GLU A 500 8.78 -13.87 -6.78
C GLU A 500 10.17 -13.44 -7.27
N ALA A 501 10.90 -14.35 -7.92
CA ALA A 501 12.21 -14.06 -8.55
C ALA A 501 12.11 -12.96 -9.64
N THR A 502 10.90 -12.63 -10.07
CA THR A 502 10.57 -11.50 -10.94
C THR A 502 9.32 -10.81 -10.42
N ALA A 503 9.44 -9.59 -9.89
CA ALA A 503 8.31 -8.82 -9.39
C ALA A 503 7.40 -8.36 -10.54
N GLN A 504 6.10 -8.68 -10.46
CA GLN A 504 5.12 -8.33 -11.50
C GLN A 504 4.18 -7.21 -11.01
N TYR A 505 4.67 -5.97 -10.94
CA TYR A 505 3.93 -4.85 -10.37
C TYR A 505 2.63 -4.50 -11.11
N GLY A 506 2.64 -4.49 -12.45
CA GLY A 506 1.48 -4.19 -13.29
C GLY A 506 0.37 -5.24 -13.12
N TYR A 507 0.77 -6.51 -13.08
CA TYR A 507 -0.16 -7.61 -12.85
C TYR A 507 -0.72 -7.60 -11.41
N ALA A 508 0.11 -7.34 -10.40
CA ALA A 508 -0.33 -7.16 -9.02
C ALA A 508 -1.25 -5.93 -8.83
N ALA A 509 -0.99 -4.84 -9.57
CA ALA A 509 -1.87 -3.68 -9.59
C ALA A 509 -3.25 -4.03 -10.18
N ALA A 510 -3.32 -4.83 -11.25
CA ALA A 510 -4.58 -5.31 -11.80
C ALA A 510 -5.38 -6.19 -10.82
N LEU A 511 -4.71 -7.09 -10.09
CA LEU A 511 -5.34 -7.84 -8.99
C LEU A 511 -5.85 -6.92 -7.88
N SER A 512 -5.08 -5.88 -7.51
CA SER A 512 -5.49 -4.89 -6.51
C SER A 512 -6.75 -4.11 -6.94
N VAL A 513 -6.84 -3.72 -8.21
CA VAL A 513 -8.04 -3.10 -8.78
C VAL A 513 -9.22 -4.07 -8.75
N MET A 514 -9.01 -5.34 -9.08
CA MET A 514 -10.06 -6.35 -9.02
C MET A 514 -10.57 -6.56 -7.59
N ILE A 515 -9.68 -6.65 -6.60
CA ILE A 515 -10.03 -6.69 -5.18
C ILE A 515 -10.87 -5.47 -4.79
N PHE A 516 -10.45 -4.27 -5.19
CA PHE A 516 -11.20 -3.04 -4.95
C PHE A 516 -12.60 -3.10 -5.55
N LEU A 517 -12.76 -3.56 -6.79
CA LEU A 517 -14.08 -3.71 -7.43
C LEU A 517 -14.97 -4.72 -6.69
N ILE A 518 -14.43 -5.88 -6.31
CA ILE A 518 -15.17 -6.91 -5.58
C ILE A 518 -15.67 -6.37 -4.23
N VAL A 519 -14.78 -5.77 -3.44
CA VAL A 519 -15.13 -5.21 -2.12
C VAL A 519 -16.11 -4.04 -2.26
N SER A 520 -15.93 -3.19 -3.27
CA SER A 520 -16.83 -2.06 -3.54
C SER A 520 -18.23 -2.54 -3.91
N VAL A 521 -18.35 -3.53 -4.80
CA VAL A 521 -19.65 -4.12 -5.18
C VAL A 521 -20.32 -4.74 -3.96
N ILE A 522 -19.62 -5.54 -3.16
CA ILE A 522 -20.17 -6.14 -1.94
C ILE A 522 -20.62 -5.06 -0.96
N SER A 523 -19.83 -4.00 -0.78
CA SER A 523 -20.12 -2.90 0.14
C SER A 523 -21.34 -2.09 -0.32
N VAL A 524 -21.43 -1.73 -1.60
CA VAL A 524 -22.57 -1.00 -2.17
C VAL A 524 -23.85 -1.82 -2.09
N VAL A 525 -23.81 -3.10 -2.45
CA VAL A 525 -24.97 -4.00 -2.35
C VAL A 525 -25.40 -4.18 -0.89
N SER A 526 -24.46 -4.30 0.04
CA SER A 526 -24.77 -4.48 1.46
C SER A 526 -25.34 -3.20 2.09
N LEU A 527 -24.77 -2.03 1.78
CA LEU A 527 -25.23 -0.74 2.29
C LEU A 527 -26.59 -0.36 1.71
N SER A 528 -26.80 -0.53 0.40
CA SER A 528 -28.09 -0.23 -0.25
C SER A 528 -29.25 -1.09 0.27
N ARG A 529 -28.97 -2.32 0.70
CA ARG A 529 -29.95 -3.20 1.35
C ARG A 529 -30.14 -2.89 2.84
N SER A 530 -29.23 -2.15 3.47
CA SER A 530 -29.33 -1.80 4.88
C SER A 530 -30.45 -0.77 5.11
N LYS A 531 -31.28 -0.98 6.14
CA LYS A 531 -32.36 -0.05 6.52
C LYS A 531 -31.83 1.27 7.09
N ALA A 532 -30.55 1.35 7.45
CA ALA A 532 -29.92 2.56 8.00
C ALA A 532 -30.00 3.77 7.04
N LEU A 533 -29.98 3.54 5.72
CA LEU A 533 -30.16 4.61 4.73
C LEU A 533 -31.62 5.07 4.61
N LYS A 534 -32.60 4.21 4.93
CA LYS A 534 -34.03 4.53 4.79
C LYS A 534 -34.57 5.48 5.87
N GLU A 535 -33.83 5.69 6.97
CA GLU A 535 -34.17 6.67 8.00
C GLU A 535 -33.57 8.06 7.73
N VAL A 536 -32.58 8.19 6.84
CA VAL A 536 -32.05 9.51 6.42
C VAL A 536 -32.96 10.15 5.36
N ASP A 537 -33.67 9.32 4.57
CA ASP A 537 -34.63 9.75 3.54
C ASP A 537 -36.07 9.99 4.06
N ARG A 538 -36.31 9.90 5.38
CA ARG A 538 -37.60 10.21 6.04
C ARG A 538 -37.42 11.27 7.11
#